data_AF-A0A5B0DQV0-F1
#
_entry.id   AF-A0A5B0DQV0-F1
#
_cell.length_a   1.000
_cell.length_b   1.000
_cell.length_c   1.000
_cell.angle_alpha   90.00
_cell.angle_beta   90.00
_cell.angle_gamma   90.00
#
_symmetry.space_group_name_H-M   'P 1'
#
loop_
_entity.id
_entity.type
_entity.pdbx_description
1 polymer ?
#
loop_
_entity_poly.entity_id
_entity_poly.type
_entity_poly.pdbx_seq_one_letter_code
_entity_poly.pdbx_strand_id
1 'polypeptide(L)'
;MDSLSRYSRCRLARAYSCYFPELVTAFLTNVIIVSCSGYGVMYRHVKASRVGYFQDGHRLRTSDILHADRYGSFWALRTVSGSFYVIASFHRKGGRQSLQTFLRLRSKGIHLTPERLQ
;
A
#
# COMPACT_ATOMS: atom_id res chain seq x y z
N MET A 1 -13.78 9.11 -12.16
CA MET A 1 -12.42 8.59 -11.87
C MET A 1 -11.56 9.77 -11.44
N ASP A 2 -11.12 9.81 -10.18
CA ASP A 2 -10.19 10.87 -9.76
C ASP A 2 -8.87 10.68 -10.50
N SER A 3 -8.54 11.66 -11.36
CA SER A 3 -7.27 11.68 -12.08
C SER A 3 -6.10 11.65 -11.09
N LEU A 4 -5.05 10.89 -11.40
CA LEU A 4 -3.85 10.81 -10.58
C LEU A 4 -3.22 12.20 -10.45
N SER A 5 -3.17 12.73 -9.21
CA SER A 5 -2.61 14.06 -8.93
C SER A 5 -1.16 14.18 -9.41
N ARG A 6 -0.72 15.39 -9.78
CA ARG A 6 0.68 15.65 -10.19
C ARG A 6 1.68 15.18 -9.13
N TYR A 7 1.38 15.44 -7.86
CA TYR A 7 2.19 14.96 -6.74
C TYR A 7 2.33 13.44 -6.74
N SER A 8 1.20 12.72 -6.80
CA SER A 8 1.19 11.26 -6.79
C SER A 8 1.90 10.68 -8.01
N ARG A 9 1.77 11.29 -9.18
CA ARG A 9 2.48 10.90 -10.41
C ARG A 9 3.99 11.05 -10.27
N CYS A 10 4.48 12.18 -9.78
CA CYS A 10 5.90 12.40 -9.54
C CYS A 10 6.47 11.43 -8.49
N ARG A 11 5.72 11.18 -7.41
CA ARG A 11 6.09 10.21 -6.38
C ARG A 11 6.16 8.79 -6.92
N LEU A 12 5.18 8.40 -7.74
CA LEU A 12 5.12 7.07 -8.36
C LEU A 12 6.30 6.85 -9.31
N ALA A 13 6.60 7.83 -10.17
CA ALA A 13 7.77 7.76 -11.06
C ALA A 13 9.08 7.62 -10.27
N ARG A 14 9.24 8.36 -9.16
CA ARG A 14 10.42 8.22 -8.27
C ARG A 14 10.48 6.85 -7.61
N ALA A 15 9.33 6.30 -7.19
CA ALA A 15 9.28 4.97 -6.59
C ALA A 15 9.74 3.89 -7.58
N TYR A 16 9.39 4.01 -8.87
CA TYR A 16 9.82 3.06 -9.91
C TYR A 16 11.33 3.01 -10.14
N SER A 17 12.05 4.09 -9.80
CA SER A 17 13.51 4.16 -9.92
C SER A 17 14.23 3.80 -8.62
N CYS A 18 13.51 3.46 -7.55
CA CYS A 18 14.11 3.05 -6.29
C CYS A 18 14.37 1.54 -6.25
N TYR A 19 15.46 1.17 -5.59
CA TYR A 19 15.72 -0.22 -5.21
C TYR A 19 14.86 -0.61 -4.00
N PHE A 20 14.29 -1.82 -4.05
CA PHE A 20 13.61 -2.47 -2.95
C PHE A 20 14.19 -3.88 -2.77
N PRO A 21 14.25 -4.41 -1.53
CA PRO A 21 14.89 -5.68 -1.25
C PRO A 21 14.11 -6.90 -1.76
N GLU A 22 12.85 -6.71 -2.13
CA GLU A 22 11.94 -7.76 -2.58
C GLU A 22 11.21 -7.35 -3.86
N LEU A 23 10.68 -8.34 -4.58
CA LEU A 23 9.84 -8.10 -5.74
C LEU A 23 8.59 -7.31 -5.33
N VAL A 24 8.49 -6.07 -5.83
CA VAL A 24 7.33 -5.22 -5.58
C VAL A 24 6.10 -5.81 -6.26
N THR A 25 5.14 -6.26 -5.46
CA THR A 25 3.85 -6.80 -5.92
C THR A 25 3.06 -5.73 -6.66
N ALA A 26 2.98 -4.51 -6.11
CA ALA A 26 2.46 -3.33 -6.79
C ALA A 26 2.88 -2.05 -6.06
N PHE A 27 2.82 -0.93 -6.80
CA PHE A 27 2.97 0.41 -6.24
C PHE A 27 1.61 1.04 -6.01
N LEU A 28 1.42 1.68 -4.86
CA LEU A 28 0.12 2.19 -4.43
C LEU A 28 0.15 3.72 -4.31
N THR A 29 -0.94 4.36 -4.72
CA THR A 29 -1.18 5.79 -4.51
C THR A 29 -2.48 6.03 -3.75
N ASN A 30 -2.63 7.23 -3.18
CA ASN A 30 -3.79 7.61 -2.38
C ASN A 30 -4.12 6.61 -1.26
N VAL A 31 -3.08 6.08 -0.61
CA VAL A 31 -3.25 5.01 0.37
C VAL A 31 -3.87 5.51 1.67
N ILE A 32 -4.80 4.73 2.21
CA ILE A 32 -5.32 4.80 3.59
C ILE A 32 -5.26 3.40 4.21
N ILE A 33 -4.98 3.30 5.50
CA ILE A 33 -4.95 2.04 6.24
C ILE A 33 -6.18 1.97 7.14
N VAL A 34 -6.95 0.89 7.01
CA VAL A 34 -8.18 0.64 7.78
C VAL A 34 -8.22 -0.84 8.14
N SER A 35 -8.50 -1.16 9.40
CA SER A 35 -8.59 -2.55 9.90
C SER A 35 -7.41 -3.42 9.46
N CYS A 36 -6.18 -2.98 9.76
CA CYS A 36 -4.92 -3.62 9.35
C CYS A 36 -4.68 -3.78 7.83
N SER A 37 -5.59 -3.36 6.95
CA SER A 37 -5.45 -3.47 5.49
C SER A 37 -5.14 -2.12 4.85
N GLY A 38 -4.32 -2.13 3.79
CA GLY A 38 -4.09 -0.96 2.94
C GLY A 38 -5.12 -0.87 1.83
N TYR A 39 -5.69 0.31 1.62
CA TYR A 39 -6.59 0.64 0.51
C TYR A 39 -5.97 1.73 -0.33
N GLY A 40 -5.95 1.57 -1.65
CA GLY A 40 -5.39 2.57 -2.54
C GLY A 40 -5.63 2.27 -4.01
N VAL A 41 -4.93 3.00 -4.87
CA VAL A 41 -4.90 2.76 -6.32
C VAL A 41 -3.57 2.12 -6.70
N MET A 42 -3.62 0.99 -7.39
CA MET A 42 -2.43 0.20 -7.72
C MET A 42 -1.88 0.49 -9.12
N TYR A 43 -0.57 0.28 -9.26
CA TYR A 43 0.18 0.37 -10.51
C TYR A 43 1.30 -0.67 -10.56
N ARG A 44 1.64 -1.12 -11.77
CA ARG A 44 2.63 -2.16 -12.07
C ARG A 44 2.45 -3.40 -11.20
N HIS A 45 1.22 -3.88 -11.11
CA HIS A 45 0.97 -5.11 -10.37
C HIS A 45 1.62 -6.29 -11.09
N VAL A 46 2.33 -7.17 -10.37
CA VAL A 46 3.09 -8.30 -10.96
C VAL A 46 2.22 -9.30 -11.71
N LYS A 47 0.92 -9.37 -11.37
CA LYS A 47 -0.10 -10.20 -12.05
C LYS A 47 -0.97 -9.42 -13.03
N ALA A 48 -0.60 -8.19 -13.40
CA ALA A 48 -1.36 -7.41 -14.37
C ALA A 48 -1.42 -8.15 -15.71
N SER A 49 -2.63 -8.37 -16.24
CA SER A 49 -2.83 -9.05 -17.52
C SER A 49 -3.64 -8.19 -18.49
N ARG A 50 -3.52 -8.48 -19.79
CA ARG A 50 -4.26 -7.77 -20.86
C ARG A 50 -5.78 -7.91 -20.73
N VAL A 51 -6.28 -8.91 -20.00
CA VAL A 51 -7.71 -9.23 -19.82
C VAL A 51 -8.36 -8.58 -18.58
N GLY A 52 -7.76 -7.53 -18.02
CA GLY A 52 -8.45 -6.66 -17.04
C GLY A 52 -8.08 -6.90 -15.57
N TYR A 53 -7.40 -8.00 -15.25
CA TYR A 53 -6.95 -8.25 -13.89
C TYR A 53 -5.76 -7.38 -13.54
N PHE A 54 -5.86 -6.70 -12.41
CA PHE A 54 -4.82 -5.86 -11.83
C PHE A 54 -4.25 -4.75 -12.74
N GLN A 55 -5.09 -4.18 -13.61
CA GLN A 55 -4.68 -3.04 -14.44
C GLN A 55 -4.36 -1.80 -13.60
N ASP A 56 -3.41 -1.00 -14.11
CA ASP A 56 -2.99 0.27 -13.52
C ASP A 56 -4.20 1.21 -13.35
N GLY A 57 -4.25 1.90 -12.20
CA GLY A 57 -5.33 2.83 -11.90
C GLY A 57 -6.55 2.20 -11.23
N HIS A 58 -6.59 0.87 -11.07
CA HIS A 58 -7.66 0.21 -10.33
C HIS A 58 -7.46 0.33 -8.81
N ARG A 59 -8.57 0.30 -8.06
CA ARG A 59 -8.52 0.25 -6.59
C ARG A 59 -8.11 -1.15 -6.14
N LEU A 60 -7.31 -1.20 -5.07
CA LEU A 60 -6.87 -2.43 -4.43
C LEU A 60 -7.04 -2.31 -2.92
N ARG A 61 -7.52 -3.40 -2.31
CA ARG A 61 -7.42 -3.69 -0.89
C ARG A 61 -6.34 -4.76 -0.72
N THR A 62 -5.36 -4.53 0.14
CA THR A 62 -4.38 -5.56 0.51
C THR A 62 -5.00 -6.55 1.49
N SER A 63 -4.40 -7.74 1.62
CA SER A 63 -4.59 -8.53 2.85
C SER A 63 -3.97 -7.80 4.05
N ASP A 64 -4.15 -8.33 5.25
CA ASP A 64 -3.68 -7.69 6.47
C ASP A 64 -2.17 -7.44 6.46
N ILE A 65 -1.79 -6.25 6.93
CA ILE A 65 -0.41 -5.79 6.98
C ILE A 65 0.28 -6.42 8.19
N LEU A 66 1.34 -7.18 7.93
CA LEU A 66 2.26 -7.71 8.93
C LEU A 66 3.27 -6.64 9.34
N HIS A 67 3.96 -6.05 8.36
CA HIS A 67 5.00 -5.06 8.60
C HIS A 67 4.84 -3.87 7.68
N ALA A 68 5.18 -2.69 8.20
CA ALA A 68 5.28 -1.47 7.44
C ALA A 68 6.67 -0.87 7.69
N ASP A 69 7.50 -0.84 6.66
CA ASP A 69 8.91 -0.45 6.77
C ASP A 69 9.20 0.74 5.86
N ARG A 70 10.14 1.59 6.28
CA ARG A 70 10.52 2.79 5.52
C ARG A 70 11.75 2.51 4.66
N TYR A 71 11.60 2.69 3.34
CA TYR A 71 12.68 2.61 2.36
C TYR A 71 12.88 3.98 1.72
N GLY A 72 13.88 4.71 2.24
CA GLY A 72 14.13 6.12 1.89
C GLY A 72 12.90 7.00 2.15
N SER A 73 12.31 7.51 1.07
CA SER A 73 11.11 8.37 1.14
C SER A 73 9.79 7.62 1.02
N PHE A 74 9.81 6.29 0.88
CA PHE A 74 8.64 5.45 0.67
C PHE A 74 8.40 4.53 1.85
N TRP A 75 7.14 4.15 2.05
CA TRP A 75 6.77 3.07 2.96
C TRP A 75 6.48 1.82 2.13
N ALA A 76 6.88 0.66 2.62
CA ALA A 76 6.52 -0.61 2.03
C ALA A 76 5.74 -1.46 3.04
N LEU A 77 4.75 -2.19 2.55
CA LEU A 77 3.86 -3.04 3.33
C LEU A 77 4.14 -4.50 2.98
N ARG A 78 4.48 -5.31 3.98
CA ARG A 78 4.41 -6.77 3.90
C ARG A 78 3.09 -7.23 4.45
N THR A 79 2.44 -8.15 3.75
CA THR A 79 1.07 -8.58 4.06
C THR A 79 1.00 -10.08 4.29
N VAL A 80 -0.06 -10.55 4.94
CA VAL A 80 -0.24 -11.98 5.29
C VAL A 80 -0.25 -12.89 4.07
N SER A 81 -0.64 -12.39 2.89
CA SER A 81 -0.57 -13.15 1.63
C SER A 81 0.84 -13.23 1.02
N GLY A 82 1.87 -12.78 1.74
CA GLY A 82 3.25 -12.71 1.26
C GLY A 82 3.50 -11.60 0.23
N SER A 83 2.56 -10.66 0.06
CA SER A 83 2.69 -9.58 -0.92
C SER A 83 3.45 -8.38 -0.34
N PHE A 84 4.26 -7.73 -1.20
CA PHE A 84 5.09 -6.57 -0.88
C PHE A 84 4.63 -5.34 -1.68
N TYR A 85 3.99 -4.37 -1.03
CA TYR A 85 3.44 -3.17 -1.67
C TYR A 85 4.21 -1.92 -1.32
N VAL A 86 4.50 -1.06 -2.30
CA VAL A 86 5.19 0.22 -2.06
C VAL A 86 4.20 1.39 -2.10
N ILE A 87 4.11 2.18 -1.04
CA ILE A 87 3.26 3.37 -0.97
C ILE A 87 3.98 4.58 -1.57
N ALA A 88 3.60 4.94 -2.80
CA ALA A 88 4.07 6.16 -3.46
C ALA A 88 3.44 7.42 -2.83
N SER A 89 2.15 7.40 -2.50
CA SER A 89 1.45 8.54 -1.88
C SER A 89 0.30 8.10 -0.97
N PHE A 90 0.01 8.94 0.03
CA PHE A 90 -1.11 8.77 0.95
C PHE A 90 -2.33 9.57 0.48
N HIS A 91 -3.52 9.11 0.86
CA HIS A 91 -4.74 9.87 0.68
C HIS A 91 -4.64 11.23 1.39
N ARG A 92 -5.03 12.32 0.70
CA ARG A 92 -4.87 13.70 1.19
C ARG A 92 -5.62 13.94 2.51
N LYS A 93 -6.79 13.32 2.69
CA LYS A 93 -7.57 13.39 3.92
C LYS A 93 -7.27 12.17 4.79
N GLY A 94 -6.19 12.21 5.58
CA GLY A 94 -5.96 11.23 6.65
C GLY A 94 -5.11 9.99 6.31
N GLY A 95 -4.62 9.83 5.07
CA GLY A 95 -3.88 8.63 4.69
C GLY A 95 -2.59 8.43 5.50
N ARG A 96 -1.83 9.51 5.71
CA ARG A 96 -0.60 9.45 6.52
C ARG A 96 -0.90 9.23 8.02
N GLN A 97 -1.94 9.87 8.54
CA GLN A 97 -2.42 9.70 9.91
C GLN A 97 -2.84 8.25 10.16
N SER A 98 -3.50 7.62 9.19
CA SER A 98 -3.90 6.21 9.31
C SER A 98 -2.72 5.25 9.46
N LEU A 99 -1.60 5.50 8.74
CA LEU A 99 -0.36 4.74 8.95
C LEU A 99 0.24 4.97 10.34
N GLN A 100 0.27 6.21 10.81
CA GLN A 100 0.78 6.50 12.17
C GLN A 100 -0.04 5.80 13.24
N THR A 101 -1.38 5.80 13.10
CA THR A 101 -2.27 5.07 14.00
C THR A 101 -2.01 3.56 13.93
N PHE A 102 -1.88 2.99 12.73
CA PHE A 102 -1.55 1.57 12.56
C PHE A 102 -0.24 1.20 13.27
N LEU A 103 0.85 1.96 13.04
CA LEU A 103 2.14 1.72 13.67
C LEU A 103 2.07 1.82 15.20
N ARG A 104 1.36 2.82 15.73
CA ARG A 104 1.15 3.01 17.18
C ARG A 104 0.36 1.88 17.82
N LEU A 105 -0.62 1.32 17.12
CA LEU A 105 -1.41 0.20 17.63
C LEU A 105 -0.59 -1.11 17.58
N ARG A 106 0.13 -1.36 16.49
CA ARG A 106 1.04 -2.51 16.40
C ARG A 106 2.14 -2.48 17.45
N SER A 107 2.73 -1.31 17.75
CA SER A 107 3.75 -1.19 18.80
C SER A 107 3.23 -1.49 20.20
N LYS A 108 1.91 -1.48 20.40
CA LYS A 108 1.24 -1.87 21.65
C LYS A 108 0.78 -3.34 21.67
N GLY A 109 1.12 -4.12 20.65
CA GLY A 109 0.67 -5.50 20.50
C GLY A 109 -0.81 -5.66 20.14
N ILE A 110 -1.50 -4.57 19.78
CA ILE A 110 -2.93 -4.63 19.42
C ILE A 110 -3.05 -5.05 17.96
N HIS A 111 -3.67 -6.20 17.71
CA HIS A 111 -4.09 -6.62 16.38
C HIS A 111 -5.59 -6.32 16.20
N LEU A 112 -5.93 -5.51 15.19
CA LEU A 112 -7.31 -5.06 14.97
C LEU A 112 -8.18 -6.09 14.23
N THR A 113 -7.58 -7.15 13.69
CA THR A 113 -8.30 -8.23 13.01
C THR A 113 -8.23 -9.49 13.89
N PRO A 114 -9.35 -10.15 14.19
CA PRO A 114 -9.34 -11.44 14.85
C PRO A 114 -8.58 -12.47 14.01
N GLU A 115 -7.76 -13.33 14.64
CA GLU A 115 -7.01 -14.39 13.94
C GLU A 115 -7.92 -15.42 13.26
N ARG A 116 -9.19 -15.50 13.69
CA ARG A 116 -10.25 -16.31 13.07
C ARG A 116 -11.56 -15.54 13.10
N LEU A 117 -12.20 -15.43 11.94
CA LEU A 117 -13.66 -15.25 11.88
C LEU A 117 -14.26 -16.63 12.13
N GLN A 118 -15.03 -16.77 13.22
CA GLN A 118 -15.87 -17.96 13.46
C GLN A 118 -17.06 -17.97 12.51
#